data_AF-A0A133UCW8-F1
#
_entry.id   AF-A0A133UCW8-F1
#
_cell.length_a   1.000
_cell.length_b   1.000
_cell.length_c   1.000
_cell.angle_alpha   90.00
_cell.angle_beta   90.00
_cell.angle_gamma   90.00
#
_symmetry.space_group_name_H-M   'P 1'
#
loop_
_entity.id
_entity.type
_entity.pdbx_description
1 polymer ?
#
loop_
_entity_poly.entity_id
_entity_poly.type
_entity_poly.pdbx_seq_one_letter_code
_entity_poly.pdbx_strand_id
1 'polypeptide(L)'
;MNIRERFLGTFEYEHVDRVPDFEFGYWSKTVEKWVKNGHLPRSIFQEKLENQFRLGEVLSAGEDSDLNKSTEKYFGFERRRFVPIHIGLYPPFEREVIEETQNYRLIRNAEGVICKELKNRETMPEWMEFPIKTRSDFRELSKERLDPSNPERYPDNWEELAKEYKNRDYPLGIFCGSLYGWPRNWMGVERL
;
A
#
# COMPACT_ATOMS: atom_id res chain seq x y z
N MET A 1 2.47 -22.11 -19.29
CA MET A 1 3.16 -20.87 -18.90
C MET A 1 2.75 -20.54 -17.47
N ASN A 2 3.69 -20.28 -16.55
CA ASN A 2 3.35 -19.77 -15.22
C ASN A 2 3.11 -18.24 -15.26
N ILE A 3 2.67 -17.65 -14.15
CA ILE A 3 2.28 -16.23 -14.10
C ILE A 3 3.47 -15.33 -14.41
N ARG A 4 4.65 -15.66 -13.86
CA ARG A 4 5.90 -14.92 -14.10
C ARG A 4 6.30 -14.95 -15.57
N GLU A 5 6.24 -16.11 -16.22
CA GLU A 5 6.52 -16.27 -17.65
C GLU A 5 5.55 -15.45 -18.50
N ARG A 6 4.24 -15.49 -18.21
CA ARG A 6 3.24 -14.67 -18.90
C ARG A 6 3.50 -13.18 -18.74
N PHE A 7 3.82 -12.75 -17.51
CA PHE A 7 4.13 -11.36 -17.21
C PHE A 7 5.31 -10.89 -18.06
N LEU A 8 6.44 -11.59 -18.00
CA LEU A 8 7.63 -11.22 -18.77
C LEU A 8 7.36 -11.24 -20.27
N GLY A 9 6.77 -12.31 -20.81
CA GLY A 9 6.44 -12.40 -22.23
C GLY A 9 5.50 -11.28 -22.70
N THR A 10 4.52 -10.88 -21.87
CA THR A 10 3.63 -9.75 -22.19
C THR A 10 4.41 -8.44 -22.31
N PHE A 11 5.33 -8.16 -21.38
CA PHE A 11 6.11 -6.92 -21.38
C PHE A 11 7.27 -6.93 -22.39
N GLU A 12 7.70 -8.11 -22.85
CA GLU A 12 8.69 -8.30 -23.91
C GLU A 12 8.04 -8.43 -25.30
N TYR A 13 6.71 -8.27 -25.40
CA TYR A 13 5.94 -8.37 -26.64
C TYR A 13 6.05 -9.74 -27.33
N GLU A 14 6.22 -10.80 -26.54
CA GLU A 14 6.22 -12.19 -27.00
C GLU A 14 4.80 -12.78 -27.07
N HIS A 15 4.68 -13.96 -27.67
CA HIS A 15 3.42 -14.70 -27.67
C HIS A 15 3.16 -15.36 -26.31
N VAL A 16 2.03 -15.05 -25.68
CA VAL A 16 1.57 -15.63 -24.41
C VAL A 16 0.25 -16.39 -24.58
N ASP A 17 -0.03 -17.36 -23.71
CA ASP A 17 -1.29 -18.13 -23.73
C ASP A 17 -2.52 -17.25 -23.38
N ARG A 18 -2.32 -16.25 -22.52
CA ARG A 18 -3.23 -15.13 -22.26
C ARG A 18 -2.48 -13.96 -21.61
N VAL A 19 -3.03 -12.76 -21.69
CA VAL A 19 -2.53 -11.60 -20.95
C VAL A 19 -2.82 -11.79 -19.45
N PRO A 20 -1.85 -11.53 -18.54
CA PRO A 20 -2.09 -11.63 -17.11
C PRO A 20 -3.01 -10.50 -16.63
N ASP A 21 -3.88 -10.83 -15.68
CA ASP A 21 -4.92 -9.92 -15.17
C ASP A 21 -4.72 -9.68 -13.67
N PHE A 22 -4.50 -8.42 -13.29
CA PHE A 22 -4.20 -7.99 -11.93
C PHE A 22 -5.12 -6.84 -11.53
N GLU A 23 -5.67 -6.88 -10.33
CA GLU A 23 -6.60 -5.86 -9.81
C GLU A 23 -5.90 -4.84 -8.90
N PHE A 24 -6.51 -3.67 -8.71
CA PHE A 24 -6.03 -2.60 -7.83
C PHE A 24 -6.73 -2.62 -6.46
N GLY A 25 -6.91 -3.83 -5.92
CA GLY A 25 -7.54 -4.08 -4.63
C GLY A 25 -9.03 -3.70 -4.54
N TYR A 26 -9.60 -3.92 -3.37
CA TYR A 26 -11.02 -3.75 -3.10
C TYR A 26 -11.23 -2.93 -1.82
N TRP A 27 -12.29 -2.12 -1.83
CA TRP A 27 -12.81 -1.49 -0.62
C TRP A 27 -13.42 -2.55 0.29
N SER A 28 -12.99 -2.61 1.54
CA SER A 28 -13.45 -3.63 2.51
C SER A 28 -14.97 -3.63 2.67
N LYS A 29 -15.58 -2.45 2.79
CA LYS A 29 -17.05 -2.27 2.88
C LYS A 29 -17.79 -2.80 1.64
N THR A 30 -17.19 -2.73 0.46
CA THR A 30 -17.78 -3.26 -0.77
C THR A 30 -17.78 -4.79 -0.74
N VAL A 31 -16.66 -5.41 -0.38
CA VAL A 31 -16.56 -6.87 -0.24
C VAL A 31 -17.51 -7.38 0.85
N GLU A 32 -17.57 -6.71 2.01
CA GLU A 32 -18.54 -7.00 3.08
C GLU A 32 -19.99 -6.96 2.60
N LYS A 33 -20.35 -5.96 1.80
CA LYS A 33 -21.69 -5.85 1.23
C LYS A 33 -22.00 -7.00 0.27
N TRP A 34 -21.04 -7.38 -0.57
CA TRP A 34 -21.21 -8.51 -1.49
C TRP A 34 -21.39 -9.83 -0.77
N VAL A 35 -20.62 -10.08 0.30
CA VAL A 35 -20.80 -11.26 1.14
C VAL A 35 -22.15 -11.22 1.86
N LYS A 36 -22.55 -10.08 2.42
CA LYS A 36 -23.84 -9.93 3.12
C LYS A 36 -25.04 -10.17 2.19
N ASN A 37 -24.92 -9.77 0.94
CA ASN A 37 -25.97 -9.96 -0.07
C ASN A 37 -25.93 -11.34 -0.75
N GLY A 38 -24.98 -12.21 -0.37
CA GLY A 38 -24.86 -13.56 -0.92
C GLY A 38 -24.22 -13.63 -2.32
N HIS A 39 -23.60 -12.55 -2.80
CA HIS A 39 -22.84 -12.55 -4.06
C HIS A 39 -21.46 -13.19 -3.90
N LEU A 40 -20.89 -13.15 -2.69
CA LEU A 40 -19.62 -13.78 -2.35
C LEU A 40 -19.79 -14.72 -1.15
N PRO A 41 -19.00 -15.81 -1.08
CA PRO A 41 -19.03 -16.72 0.06
C PRO A 41 -18.41 -16.08 1.29
N ARG A 42 -18.85 -16.49 2.49
CA ARG A 42 -18.27 -16.02 3.77
C ARG A 42 -16.81 -16.45 3.97
N SER A 43 -16.34 -17.46 3.23
CA SER A 43 -14.96 -17.94 3.27
C SER A 43 -13.94 -16.88 2.83
N ILE A 44 -14.36 -15.83 2.12
CA ILE A 44 -13.52 -14.66 1.79
C ILE A 44 -12.87 -14.05 3.05
N PHE A 45 -13.55 -14.09 4.21
CA PHE A 45 -13.03 -13.57 5.48
C PHE A 45 -12.24 -14.58 6.33
N GLN A 46 -12.17 -15.85 5.91
CA GLN A 46 -11.63 -16.93 6.75
C GLN A 46 -10.14 -17.20 6.51
N GLU A 47 -9.57 -16.72 5.41
CA GLU A 47 -8.12 -16.77 5.20
C GLU A 47 -7.45 -15.65 6.01
N LYS A 48 -7.13 -15.92 7.28
CA LYS A 48 -6.08 -15.15 7.99
C LYS A 48 -4.73 -15.56 7.40
N LEU A 49 -4.09 -14.68 6.66
CA LEU A 49 -2.74 -14.85 6.13
C LEU A 49 -1.78 -13.95 6.93
N GLU A 50 -1.61 -14.25 8.23
CA GLU A 50 -0.57 -13.80 9.19
C GLU A 50 -0.03 -12.34 9.21
N ASN A 51 -0.43 -11.42 8.34
CA ASN A 51 0.16 -10.09 8.24
C ASN A 51 -0.87 -9.02 8.62
N GLN A 52 -0.85 -8.64 9.90
CA GLN A 52 -1.57 -7.48 10.43
C GLN A 52 -1.03 -6.19 9.84
N PHE A 53 -1.66 -5.66 8.79
CA PHE A 53 -1.47 -4.25 8.43
C PHE A 53 -2.54 -3.37 9.08
N ARG A 54 -2.07 -2.31 9.73
CA ARG A 54 -2.89 -1.32 10.43
C ARG A 54 -3.60 -0.43 9.43
N LEU A 55 -4.89 -0.23 9.66
CA LEU A 55 -5.75 0.72 8.96
C LEU A 55 -5.09 2.12 8.98
N GLY A 56 -4.51 2.57 7.86
CA GLY A 56 -3.86 3.89 7.77
C GLY A 56 -2.85 4.12 6.63
N GLU A 57 -2.41 3.10 5.91
CA GLU A 57 -1.43 3.21 4.81
C GLU A 57 -2.12 3.14 3.43
N VAL A 58 -2.85 4.19 3.08
CA VAL A 58 -3.89 4.18 2.01
C VAL A 58 -3.35 4.24 0.57
N LEU A 59 -2.04 4.09 0.31
CA LEU A 59 -1.56 4.08 -1.09
C LEU A 59 -0.69 2.88 -1.47
N SER A 60 -0.27 2.03 -0.53
CA SER A 60 0.52 0.82 -0.85
C SER A 60 0.18 -0.41 -0.02
N ALA A 61 -0.43 -0.27 1.18
CA ALA A 61 -0.79 -1.42 2.00
C ALA A 61 -2.13 -2.07 1.61
N GLY A 62 -2.85 -1.48 0.65
CA GLY A 62 -4.09 -2.01 0.12
C GLY A 62 -3.88 -3.34 -0.60
N GLU A 63 -2.92 -3.45 -1.51
CA GLU A 63 -2.86 -4.59 -2.45
C GLU A 63 -2.56 -5.94 -1.78
N ASP A 64 -1.91 -5.97 -0.61
CA ASP A 64 -1.45 -7.22 0.01
C ASP A 64 -2.21 -7.62 1.29
N SER A 65 -3.39 -7.03 1.52
CA SER A 65 -4.28 -7.45 2.61
C SER A 65 -4.84 -8.85 2.38
N ASP A 66 -5.09 -9.59 3.46
CA ASP A 66 -5.71 -10.93 3.43
C ASP A 66 -7.03 -10.94 2.66
N LEU A 67 -7.82 -9.87 2.82
CA LEU A 67 -9.07 -9.68 2.13
C LEU A 67 -8.88 -9.54 0.61
N ASN A 68 -7.86 -8.79 0.17
CA ASN A 68 -7.57 -8.66 -1.26
C ASN A 68 -7.13 -9.99 -1.86
N LYS A 69 -6.23 -10.69 -1.19
CA LYS A 69 -5.74 -12.02 -1.65
C LYS A 69 -6.87 -13.03 -1.80
N SER A 70 -7.75 -13.15 -0.81
CA SER A 70 -8.87 -14.10 -0.85
C SER A 70 -9.91 -13.71 -1.91
N THR A 71 -10.13 -12.41 -2.11
CA THR A 71 -11.05 -11.89 -3.12
C THR A 71 -10.49 -12.08 -4.54
N GLU A 72 -9.22 -11.78 -4.77
CA GLU A 72 -8.53 -12.03 -6.04
C GLU A 72 -8.57 -13.51 -6.42
N LYS A 73 -8.25 -14.38 -5.46
CA LYS A 73 -8.32 -15.84 -5.63
C LYS A 73 -9.72 -16.31 -6.01
N TYR A 74 -10.76 -15.73 -5.43
CA TYR A 74 -12.15 -16.08 -5.76
C TYR A 74 -12.50 -15.69 -7.20
N PHE A 75 -12.08 -14.51 -7.66
CA PHE A 75 -12.36 -14.05 -9.03
C PHE A 75 -11.40 -14.63 -10.08
N GLY A 76 -10.33 -15.31 -9.66
CA GLY A 76 -9.35 -15.92 -10.56
C GLY A 76 -8.34 -14.92 -11.14
N PHE A 77 -8.13 -13.79 -10.45
CA PHE A 77 -7.08 -12.84 -10.79
C PHE A 77 -5.70 -13.41 -10.51
N GLU A 78 -4.70 -12.98 -11.28
CA GLU A 78 -3.32 -13.44 -11.14
C GLU A 78 -2.67 -12.87 -9.88
N ARG A 79 -1.83 -13.66 -9.22
CA ARG A 79 -1.09 -13.22 -8.03
C ARG A 79 0.14 -12.40 -8.44
N ARG A 80 0.36 -11.27 -7.77
CA ARG A 80 1.65 -10.57 -7.70
C ARG A 80 2.07 -10.33 -6.25
N ARG A 81 3.36 -10.06 -6.02
CA ARG A 81 3.86 -9.64 -4.69
C ARG A 81 4.81 -8.47 -4.85
N PHE A 82 5.02 -7.75 -3.75
CA PHE A 82 6.03 -6.72 -3.64
C PHE A 82 7.01 -7.09 -2.54
N VAL A 83 8.28 -6.70 -2.69
CA VAL A 83 9.25 -6.86 -1.62
C VAL A 83 8.85 -5.96 -0.43
N PRO A 84 8.87 -6.49 0.81
CA PRO A 84 8.37 -5.77 1.98
C PRO A 84 9.46 -4.84 2.55
N ILE A 85 9.90 -3.86 1.78
CA ILE A 85 10.92 -2.88 2.19
C ILE A 85 10.30 -1.49 2.36
N HIS A 86 10.85 -0.69 3.28
CA HIS A 86 10.37 0.66 3.56
C HIS A 86 10.96 1.70 2.60
N ILE A 87 10.19 2.06 1.58
CA ILE A 87 10.62 2.98 0.50
C ILE A 87 10.27 4.43 0.81
N GLY A 88 9.20 4.67 1.57
CA GLY A 88 8.78 6.00 2.00
C GLY A 88 9.56 6.52 3.20
N LEU A 89 8.89 7.39 3.98
CA LEU A 89 9.41 7.92 5.23
C LEU A 89 9.58 6.80 6.26
N TYR A 90 10.81 6.58 6.70
CA TYR A 90 11.14 5.59 7.71
C TYR A 90 12.16 6.12 8.74
N PRO A 91 11.84 6.09 10.05
CA PRO A 91 10.55 5.67 10.61
C PRO A 91 9.41 6.60 10.17
N PRO A 92 8.15 6.13 10.16
CA PRO A 92 7.01 6.99 9.90
C PRO A 92 6.83 8.02 11.04
N PHE A 93 6.04 9.06 10.79
CA PHE A 93 5.56 9.92 11.88
C PHE A 93 4.61 9.14 12.78
N GLU A 94 4.61 9.44 14.08
CA GLU A 94 3.64 8.87 14.99
C GLU A 94 2.24 9.39 14.64
N ARG A 95 1.28 8.46 14.53
CA ARG A 95 -0.10 8.82 14.28
C ARG A 95 -0.71 9.41 15.55
N GLU A 96 -1.18 10.64 15.45
CA GLU A 96 -1.73 11.40 16.58
C GLU A 96 -3.17 11.84 16.25
N VAL A 97 -4.08 11.70 17.20
CA VAL A 97 -5.44 12.28 17.10
C VAL A 97 -5.43 13.62 17.82
N ILE A 98 -5.56 14.70 17.05
CA ILE A 98 -5.54 16.08 17.54
C ILE A 98 -6.94 16.48 18.03
N GLU A 99 -7.97 16.06 17.29
CA GLU A 99 -9.37 16.31 17.62
C GLU A 99 -10.24 15.14 17.16
N GLU A 100 -11.25 14.79 17.95
CA GLU A 100 -12.23 13.78 17.56
C GLU A 100 -13.65 14.26 17.87
N THR A 101 -14.49 14.28 16.83
CA THR A 101 -15.92 14.59 16.94
C THR A 101 -16.76 13.36 16.66
N GLN A 102 -18.09 13.49 16.66
CA GLN A 102 -18.95 12.38 16.20
C GLN A 102 -18.76 12.06 14.71
N ASN A 103 -18.36 13.03 13.89
CA ASN A 103 -18.35 12.90 12.43
C ASN A 103 -16.96 12.74 11.83
N TYR A 104 -15.93 13.31 12.46
CA TYR A 104 -14.57 13.31 11.93
C TYR A 104 -13.50 13.16 13.00
N ARG A 105 -12.27 12.92 12.55
CA ARG A 105 -11.04 13.03 13.33
C ARG A 105 -10.09 13.97 12.62
N LEU A 106 -9.52 14.94 13.34
CA LEU A 106 -8.34 15.67 12.90
C LEU A 106 -7.13 14.89 13.41
N ILE A 107 -6.27 14.46 12.50
CA ILE A 107 -5.14 13.60 12.82
C ILE A 107 -3.85 14.16 12.24
N ARG A 108 -2.72 13.72 12.79
CA ARG A 108 -1.45 13.66 12.08
C ARG A 108 -1.26 12.22 11.58
N ASN A 109 -1.04 12.05 10.29
CA ASN A 109 -0.85 10.72 9.70
C ASN A 109 0.63 10.28 9.72
N ALA A 110 0.91 9.06 9.23
CA ALA A 110 2.25 8.49 9.18
C ALA A 110 3.22 9.24 8.24
N GLU A 111 2.70 10.07 7.34
CA GLU A 111 3.50 10.96 6.48
C GLU A 111 3.76 12.32 7.13
N GLY A 112 3.26 12.56 8.35
CA GLY A 112 3.40 13.84 9.07
C GLY A 112 2.38 14.91 8.65
N VAL A 113 1.42 14.56 7.80
CA VAL A 113 0.38 15.46 7.30
C VAL A 113 -0.74 15.56 8.33
N ILE A 114 -1.18 16.77 8.63
CA ILE A 114 -2.40 17.00 9.41
C ILE A 114 -3.58 16.99 8.45
N CYS A 115 -4.52 16.08 8.67
CA CYS A 115 -5.70 15.94 7.82
C CYS A 115 -6.95 15.56 8.63
N LYS A 116 -8.11 15.85 8.04
CA LYS A 116 -9.41 15.55 8.62
C LYS A 116 -10.04 14.36 7.90
N GLU A 117 -10.20 13.27 8.64
CA GLU A 117 -10.78 12.01 8.19
C GLU A 117 -12.24 11.90 8.66
N LEU A 118 -13.16 11.55 7.76
CA LEU A 118 -14.56 11.28 8.12
C LEU A 118 -14.68 9.87 8.70
N LYS A 119 -15.43 9.70 9.79
CA LYS A 119 -15.62 8.37 10.43
C LYS A 119 -16.54 7.44 9.64
N ASN A 120 -17.52 8.01 8.94
CA ASN A 120 -18.64 7.26 8.36
C ASN A 120 -18.46 6.94 6.87
N ARG A 121 -17.42 7.49 6.21
CA ARG A 121 -17.18 7.30 4.78
C ARG A 121 -15.69 7.19 4.51
N GLU A 122 -15.33 6.26 3.64
CA GLU A 122 -13.98 6.19 3.09
C GLU A 122 -13.94 7.14 1.90
N THR A 123 -13.22 8.25 2.07
CA THR A 123 -13.06 9.29 1.07
C THR A 123 -11.71 9.95 1.27
N MET A 124 -11.28 10.72 0.28
CA MET A 124 -10.06 11.51 0.41
C MET A 124 -10.19 12.44 1.62
N PRO A 125 -9.24 12.43 2.57
CA PRO A 125 -9.30 13.34 3.71
C PRO A 125 -9.13 14.79 3.24
N GLU A 126 -9.60 15.70 4.08
CA GLU A 126 -9.36 17.13 3.90
C GLU A 126 -7.96 17.46 4.43
N TRP A 127 -7.07 17.89 3.55
CA TRP A 127 -5.68 18.21 3.89
C TRP A 127 -5.61 19.59 4.57
N MET A 128 -5.10 19.64 5.81
CA MET A 128 -5.06 20.86 6.60
C MET A 128 -3.66 21.46 6.62
N GLU A 129 -2.64 20.64 6.86
CA GLU A 129 -1.26 21.10 6.99
C GLU A 129 -0.28 20.02 6.58
N PHE A 130 0.80 20.46 5.93
CA PHE A 130 1.85 19.59 5.40
C PHE A 130 3.14 19.75 6.21
N PRO A 131 3.92 18.68 6.41
CA PRO A 131 5.16 18.71 7.18
C PRO A 131 6.27 19.50 6.49
N ILE A 132 6.22 19.66 5.16
CA ILE A 132 7.21 20.40 4.38
C ILE A 132 6.58 21.69 3.86
N LYS A 133 7.09 22.83 4.34
CA LYS A 133 6.71 24.18 3.92
C LYS A 133 7.87 24.91 3.26
N THR A 134 9.10 24.54 3.62
CA THR A 134 10.33 25.14 3.13
C THR A 134 11.32 24.09 2.65
N ARG A 135 12.34 24.54 1.92
CA ARG A 135 13.47 23.69 1.54
C ARG A 135 14.28 23.19 2.75
N SER A 136 14.27 23.91 3.87
CA SER A 136 14.94 23.44 5.10
C SER A 136 14.21 22.23 5.68
N ASP A 137 12.88 22.32 5.77
CA ASP A 137 12.02 21.24 6.28
C ASP A 137 12.26 19.94 5.50
N PHE A 138 12.33 20.01 4.15
CA PHE A 138 12.65 18.85 3.32
C PHE A 138 14.03 18.28 3.63
N ARG A 139 15.05 19.12 3.83
CA ARG A 139 16.41 18.66 4.13
C ARG A 139 16.49 17.97 5.50
N GLU A 140 15.76 18.48 6.48
CA GLU A 140 15.68 17.89 7.82
C GLU A 140 14.95 16.53 7.76
N LEU A 141 13.74 16.52 7.20
CA LEU A 141 12.96 15.30 7.00
C LEU A 141 13.71 14.25 6.17
N SER A 142 14.43 14.65 5.13
CA SER A 142 15.21 13.73 4.30
C SER A 142 16.36 13.09 5.07
N LYS A 143 17.05 13.84 5.94
CA LYS A 143 18.12 13.30 6.78
C LYS A 143 17.60 12.31 7.81
N GLU A 144 16.44 12.61 8.39
CA GLU A 144 15.86 11.77 9.44
C GLU A 144 15.18 10.51 8.90
N ARG A 145 14.53 10.59 7.72
CA ARG A 145 13.55 9.57 7.31
C ARG A 145 13.75 9.01 5.90
N LEU A 146 14.66 9.56 5.11
CA LEU A 146 14.89 9.14 3.71
C LEU A 146 16.32 8.59 3.47
N ASP A 147 17.08 8.26 4.52
CA ASP A 147 18.39 7.62 4.38
C ASP A 147 18.24 6.18 3.83
N PRO A 148 18.64 5.89 2.57
CA PRO A 148 18.51 4.56 1.98
C PRO A 148 19.48 3.54 2.59
N SER A 149 20.50 3.98 3.33
CA SER A 149 21.48 3.10 3.98
C SER A 149 21.01 2.55 5.32
N ASN A 150 19.87 3.04 5.85
CA ASN A 150 19.29 2.53 7.09
C ASN A 150 18.91 1.03 6.93
N PRO A 151 19.55 0.11 7.68
CA PRO A 151 19.27 -1.32 7.56
C PRO A 151 17.85 -1.69 7.99
N GLU A 152 17.20 -0.91 8.84
CA GLU A 152 15.81 -1.13 9.29
C GLU A 152 14.77 -0.94 8.15
N ARG A 153 15.21 -0.49 6.97
CA ARG A 153 14.34 -0.51 5.77
C ARG A 153 14.02 -1.91 5.28
N TYR A 154 14.80 -2.91 5.68
CA TYR A 154 14.62 -4.30 5.31
C TYR A 154 14.04 -5.07 6.52
N PRO A 155 13.21 -6.10 6.28
CA PRO A 155 12.73 -6.94 7.36
C PRO A 155 13.85 -7.84 7.90
N ASP A 156 13.73 -8.26 9.16
CA ASP A 156 14.73 -9.12 9.83
C ASP A 156 14.98 -10.44 9.07
N ASN A 157 13.96 -10.98 8.42
CA ASN A 157 14.02 -12.24 7.66
C ASN A 157 14.38 -12.06 6.17
N TRP A 158 15.04 -10.95 5.79
CA TRP A 158 15.35 -10.62 4.41
C TRP A 158 16.05 -11.75 3.63
N GLU A 159 17.03 -12.42 4.24
CA GLU A 159 17.78 -13.52 3.59
C GLU A 159 16.90 -14.74 3.28
N GLU A 160 15.89 -15.00 4.11
CA GLU A 160 14.94 -16.09 3.90
C GLU A 160 13.98 -15.75 2.75
N LEU A 161 13.44 -14.52 2.76
CA LEU A 161 12.60 -14.00 1.67
C LEU A 161 13.35 -14.01 0.33
N ALA A 162 14.62 -13.59 0.32
CA ALA A 162 15.45 -13.60 -0.89
C ALA A 162 15.62 -15.02 -1.46
N LYS A 163 15.77 -16.04 -0.60
CA LYS A 163 15.83 -17.44 -1.03
C LYS A 163 14.48 -17.94 -1.56
N GLU A 164 13.38 -17.62 -0.88
CA GLU A 164 12.03 -17.96 -1.34
C GLU A 164 11.75 -17.36 -2.72
N TYR A 165 12.02 -16.06 -2.88
CA TYR A 165 11.75 -15.32 -4.10
C TYR A 165 12.55 -15.83 -5.30
N LYS A 166 13.70 -16.47 -5.12
CA LYS A 166 14.44 -17.08 -6.25
C LYS A 166 13.64 -18.15 -6.98
N ASN A 167 12.76 -18.86 -6.29
CA ASN A 167 12.01 -20.01 -6.82
C ASN A 167 10.53 -19.70 -7.12
N ARG A 168 10.13 -18.43 -7.08
CA ARG A 168 8.74 -18.00 -7.30
C ARG A 168 8.26 -18.18 -8.75
N ASP A 169 6.96 -18.33 -8.89
CA ASP A 169 6.22 -18.46 -10.16
C ASP A 169 5.33 -17.24 -10.49
N TYR A 170 5.42 -16.18 -9.68
CA TYR A 170 4.69 -14.92 -9.82
C TYR A 170 5.63 -13.70 -10.00
N PRO A 171 5.16 -12.60 -10.62
CA PRO A 171 5.93 -11.36 -10.66
C PRO A 171 6.13 -10.80 -9.24
N LEU A 172 7.36 -10.38 -8.98
CA LEU A 172 7.77 -9.72 -7.74
C LEU A 172 8.24 -8.31 -8.09
N GLY A 173 7.55 -7.31 -7.55
CA GLY A 173 7.85 -5.90 -7.77
C GLY A 173 8.59 -5.25 -6.61
N ILE A 174 9.16 -4.08 -6.89
CA ILE A 174 9.61 -3.11 -5.89
C ILE A 174 8.79 -1.85 -6.13
N PHE A 175 8.19 -1.28 -5.09
CA PHE A 175 7.36 -0.09 -5.24
C PHE A 175 8.24 1.17 -5.37
N CYS A 176 8.58 1.56 -6.60
CA CYS A 176 9.42 2.74 -6.81
C CYS A 176 8.69 4.09 -6.63
N GLY A 177 7.42 4.06 -6.20
CA GLY A 177 6.60 5.23 -5.95
C GLY A 177 6.53 6.24 -7.10
N SER A 178 6.34 7.51 -6.79
CA SER A 178 6.17 8.57 -7.80
C SER A 178 7.10 9.75 -7.55
N LEU A 179 7.82 10.18 -8.59
CA LEU A 179 8.69 11.37 -8.54
C LEU A 179 7.93 12.63 -8.08
N TYR A 180 6.68 12.76 -8.50
CA TYR A 180 5.81 13.87 -8.12
C TYR A 180 4.94 13.55 -6.90
N GLY A 181 4.40 12.32 -6.85
CA GLY A 181 3.41 11.94 -5.85
C GLY A 181 3.93 12.01 -4.41
N TRP A 182 5.18 11.62 -4.17
CA TRP A 182 5.79 11.71 -2.84
C TRP A 182 5.93 13.17 -2.36
N PRO A 183 6.63 14.07 -3.09
CA PRO A 183 6.63 15.49 -2.77
C PRO A 183 5.22 16.07 -2.58
N ARG A 184 4.29 15.77 -3.49
CA ARG A 184 2.90 16.23 -3.41
C ARG A 184 2.23 15.84 -2.10
N ASN A 185 2.41 14.61 -1.64
CA ASN A 185 1.84 14.15 -0.37
C ASN A 185 2.43 14.92 0.82
N TRP A 186 3.72 15.27 0.77
CA TRP A 186 4.42 15.89 1.91
C TRP A 186 4.38 17.42 1.95
N MET A 187 4.05 18.09 0.84
CA MET A 187 4.04 19.57 0.76
C MET A 187 2.74 20.17 0.20
N GLY A 188 1.86 19.33 -0.33
CA GLY A 188 0.65 19.75 -1.02
C GLY A 188 0.91 20.20 -2.45
N VAL A 189 -0.16 20.40 -3.22
CA VAL A 189 -0.08 20.78 -4.65
C VAL A 189 0.27 22.25 -4.86
N GLU A 190 -0.06 23.14 -3.92
CA GLU A 190 0.12 24.59 -4.06
C GLU A 190 1.57 25.05 -3.84
N ARG A 191 2.43 24.19 -3.28
CA ARG A 191 3.83 24.49 -2.93
C ARG A 191 4.85 23.79 -3.82
N LEU A 192 4.39 23.06 -4.83
CA LEU A 192 5.22 22.33 -5.80
C LEU A 192 5.74 23.22 -6.92
#